data_AF-W7TMC6-F1
#
_entry.id   AF-W7TMC6-F1
#
_cell.length_a   1.000
_cell.length_b   1.000
_cell.length_c   1.000
_cell.angle_alpha   90.00
_cell.angle_beta   90.00
_cell.angle_gamma   90.00
#
_symmetry.space_group_name_H-M   'P 1'
#
loop_
_entity.id
_entity.type
_entity.pdbx_description
1 polymer ?
#
loop_
_entity_poly.entity_id
_entity_poly.type
_entity_poly.pdbx_seq_one_letter_code
_entity_poly.pdbx_strand_id
1 'polypeptide(L)'
;MIHALIIILTILKGNSSMVRIVNAVTGATAYTPPPFTHAGVPMTTEDLHALNGKSVTLIGFGSLLSETSSRTTFPQLVNFRLGRVNGYRRLFRHPAAIFFERGIARPETKEISSLSVEYVGEGATGEEGFVCSLFDVMHFNLQDFLDREEEFAFTMAEFTELGEGDKRGKGLMCLATTDAHVEDRWGKGYIKRKYGVHGLNSIWDEWGPESGILPCPVYLRHCVLSARKQGQDGPAFRSFLRETFLADRKTTIEEHLARRPDILQTNPPPSVSGRYSG
;
A
#
# COMPACT_ATOMS: atom_id res chain seq x y z
N MET A 1 32.74 -16.02 -58.01
CA MET A 1 31.45 -16.59 -57.56
C MET A 1 30.84 -15.60 -56.57
N ILE A 2 30.31 -14.47 -57.06
CA ILE A 2 28.88 -14.15 -57.29
C ILE A 2 28.04 -14.49 -56.02
N HIS A 3 27.51 -13.55 -55.23
CA HIS A 3 26.56 -12.46 -55.53
C HIS A 3 26.80 -11.28 -54.53
N ALA A 4 26.94 -10.00 -54.92
CA ALA A 4 25.92 -9.04 -55.42
C ALA A 4 24.90 -8.66 -54.32
N LEU A 5 24.55 -7.39 -53.99
CA LEU A 5 24.82 -6.05 -54.56
C LEU A 5 24.17 -4.94 -53.65
N ILE A 6 24.60 -3.67 -53.84
CA ILE A 6 23.93 -2.34 -53.58
C ILE A 6 24.19 -1.70 -52.19
N ILE A 7 25.05 -0.68 -51.93
CA ILE A 7 25.40 0.67 -52.48
C ILE A 7 24.23 1.69 -52.43
N ILE A 8 24.30 2.79 -51.66
CA ILE A 8 24.57 4.21 -52.06
C ILE A 8 24.59 5.06 -50.75
N LEU A 9 25.74 5.63 -50.32
CA LEU A 9 26.18 7.06 -50.42
C LEU A 9 25.19 8.08 -49.81
N THR A 10 25.57 8.91 -48.81
CA THR A 10 26.36 10.14 -49.03
C THR A 10 26.92 10.73 -47.71
N ILE A 11 28.14 11.28 -47.86
CA ILE A 11 29.09 11.91 -46.94
C ILE A 11 28.63 13.29 -46.44
N LEU A 12 28.94 13.67 -45.19
CA LEU A 12 29.48 15.01 -44.85
C LEU A 12 30.23 15.01 -43.48
N LYS A 13 31.57 14.98 -43.62
CA LYS A 13 32.71 15.46 -42.80
C LYS A 13 32.46 16.09 -41.40
N GLY A 14 33.28 15.69 -40.41
CA GLY A 14 33.59 16.56 -39.27
C GLY A 14 34.35 15.94 -38.06
N ASN A 15 35.66 15.79 -38.21
CA ASN A 15 36.72 15.76 -37.17
C ASN A 15 36.92 14.57 -36.19
N SER A 16 38.17 14.11 -36.23
CA SER A 16 38.84 13.11 -35.40
C SER A 16 39.46 13.70 -34.13
N SER A 17 39.67 12.82 -33.14
CA SER A 17 40.79 12.74 -32.17
C SER A 17 40.47 13.03 -30.69
N MET A 18 40.17 12.00 -29.90
CA MET A 18 41.14 11.43 -28.94
C MET A 18 40.57 10.22 -28.18
N VAL A 19 41.43 9.23 -28.05
CA VAL A 19 41.25 7.90 -27.45
C VAL A 19 41.42 7.96 -25.93
N ARG A 20 40.56 7.26 -25.17
CA ARG A 20 41.01 6.35 -24.12
C ARG A 20 39.92 5.35 -23.71
N ILE A 21 40.21 4.09 -24.00
CA ILE A 21 39.53 2.90 -23.50
C ILE A 21 39.90 2.74 -22.02
N VAL A 22 38.90 2.58 -21.15
CA VAL A 22 39.03 1.71 -19.99
C VAL A 22 37.72 0.93 -19.84
N ASN A 23 37.76 -0.34 -20.23
CA ASN A 23 36.76 -1.32 -19.79
C ASN A 23 37.00 -1.56 -18.29
N ALA A 24 36.05 -1.15 -17.46
CA ALA A 24 35.89 -1.71 -16.12
C ALA A 24 34.56 -2.46 -16.09
N VAL A 25 34.67 -3.78 -16.06
CA VAL A 25 33.60 -4.71 -15.79
C VAL A 25 32.99 -4.36 -14.44
N THR A 26 31.76 -3.83 -14.44
CA THR A 26 30.81 -4.04 -13.35
C THR A 26 29.49 -4.44 -14.00
N GLY A 27 29.13 -5.71 -13.84
CA GLY A 27 27.83 -6.21 -14.23
C GLY A 27 26.76 -5.60 -13.33
N ALA A 28 26.29 -4.42 -13.69
CA ALA A 28 24.99 -3.93 -13.28
C ALA A 28 24.11 -3.96 -14.53
N THR A 29 23.37 -5.06 -14.71
CA THR A 29 22.24 -5.03 -15.64
C THR A 29 21.32 -3.90 -15.20
N ALA A 30 21.23 -2.84 -16.01
CA ALA A 30 20.25 -1.79 -15.82
C ALA A 30 18.87 -2.46 -15.73
N TYR A 31 18.27 -2.40 -14.54
CA TYR A 31 16.90 -2.86 -14.32
C TYR A 31 15.98 -1.96 -15.15
N THR A 32 15.43 -2.49 -16.23
CA THR A 32 14.33 -1.88 -16.97
C THR A 32 13.04 -2.25 -16.25
N PRO A 33 12.39 -1.32 -15.52
CA PRO A 33 11.12 -1.61 -14.88
C PRO A 33 10.08 -1.99 -15.95
N PRO A 34 9.20 -2.95 -15.65
CA PRO A 34 8.14 -3.30 -16.58
C PRO A 34 7.16 -2.11 -16.76
N PRO A 35 6.43 -2.05 -17.89
CA PRO A 35 5.66 -0.88 -18.32
C PRO A 35 4.38 -0.61 -17.49
N PHE A 36 4.28 -1.14 -16.27
CA PHE A 36 3.00 -1.25 -15.58
C PHE A 36 2.53 0.07 -14.95
N THR A 37 1.34 0.45 -15.43
CA THR A 37 0.26 1.30 -14.91
C THR A 37 0.56 2.74 -14.48
N HIS A 38 -0.29 3.66 -14.95
CA HIS A 38 -0.36 5.03 -14.46
C HIS A 38 -0.76 5.04 -12.97
N ALA A 39 -0.28 6.03 -12.22
CA ALA A 39 -0.58 6.16 -10.80
C ALA A 39 -2.10 6.07 -10.54
N GLY A 40 -2.48 5.21 -9.59
CA GLY A 40 -3.87 5.00 -9.20
C GLY A 40 -4.68 4.01 -10.03
N VAL A 41 -4.13 3.43 -11.09
CA VAL A 41 -4.78 2.35 -11.83
C VAL A 41 -4.50 1.01 -11.14
N PRO A 42 -5.53 0.22 -10.79
CA PRO A 42 -5.35 -1.15 -10.30
C PRO A 42 -4.54 -2.01 -11.29
N MET A 43 -3.62 -2.82 -10.77
CA MET A 43 -2.93 -3.86 -11.52
C MET A 43 -3.92 -4.91 -12.01
N THR A 44 -3.68 -5.44 -13.21
CA THR A 44 -4.45 -6.57 -13.72
C THR A 44 -4.04 -7.88 -13.03
N THR A 45 -4.82 -8.93 -13.25
CA THR A 45 -4.48 -10.28 -12.79
C THR A 45 -3.15 -10.75 -13.39
N GLU A 46 -2.89 -10.46 -14.66
CA GLU A 46 -1.63 -10.78 -15.33
C GLU A 46 -0.44 -10.06 -14.72
N ASP A 47 -0.59 -8.75 -14.41
CA ASP A 47 0.45 -7.95 -13.76
C ASP A 47 0.82 -8.54 -12.40
N LEU A 48 -0.17 -8.96 -11.62
CA LEU A 48 0.01 -9.58 -10.31
C LEU A 48 0.69 -10.95 -10.42
N HIS A 49 0.26 -11.80 -11.36
CA HIS A 49 0.92 -13.08 -11.62
C HIS A 49 2.38 -12.92 -12.02
N ALA A 50 2.72 -11.84 -12.73
CA ALA A 50 4.09 -11.54 -13.10
C ALA A 50 5.00 -11.22 -11.89
N LEU A 51 4.46 -10.93 -10.70
CA LEU A 51 5.23 -10.73 -9.47
C LEU A 51 5.52 -12.05 -8.72
N ASN A 52 4.78 -13.12 -9.02
CA ASN A 52 4.88 -14.37 -8.26
C ASN A 52 6.28 -14.98 -8.35
N GLY A 53 6.83 -15.38 -7.20
CA GLY A 53 8.18 -15.92 -7.05
C GLY A 53 9.31 -14.89 -7.14
N LYS A 54 9.02 -13.61 -7.44
CA LYS A 54 10.03 -12.53 -7.55
C LYS A 54 10.28 -11.86 -6.20
N SER A 55 11.34 -11.05 -6.17
CA SER A 55 11.53 -10.09 -5.08
C SER A 55 10.62 -8.89 -5.33
N VAL A 56 9.85 -8.50 -4.31
CA VAL A 56 8.89 -7.39 -4.37
C VAL A 56 9.06 -6.52 -3.13
N THR A 57 9.23 -5.21 -3.31
CA THR A 57 9.10 -4.24 -2.23
C THR A 57 7.61 -4.01 -1.94
N LEU A 58 7.19 -4.25 -0.71
CA LEU A 58 5.83 -3.95 -0.23
C LEU A 58 5.79 -2.60 0.48
N ILE A 59 4.68 -1.89 0.32
CA ILE A 59 4.40 -0.61 0.95
C ILE A 59 3.38 -0.82 2.07
N GLY A 60 3.85 -0.75 3.32
CA GLY A 60 3.01 -0.89 4.51
C GLY A 60 2.55 0.46 5.05
N PHE A 61 1.23 0.63 5.28
CA PHE A 61 0.69 1.94 5.68
C PHE A 61 -0.22 1.92 6.91
N GLY A 62 -0.59 0.75 7.42
CA GLY A 62 -1.36 0.57 8.66
C GLY A 62 -0.54 -0.11 9.75
N SER A 63 -1.00 -1.27 10.20
CA SER A 63 -0.27 -2.11 11.16
C SER A 63 1.15 -2.46 10.69
N LEU A 64 1.36 -2.59 9.38
CA LEU A 64 2.67 -2.87 8.77
C LEU A 64 3.66 -1.70 8.88
N LEU A 65 3.28 -0.55 9.45
CA LEU A 65 4.23 0.50 9.82
C LEU A 65 5.21 0.06 10.91
N SER A 66 4.87 -0.96 11.72
CA SER A 66 5.81 -1.56 12.68
C SER A 66 6.50 -2.77 12.08
N GLU A 67 7.83 -2.83 12.18
CA GLU A 67 8.58 -4.00 11.70
C GLU A 67 8.14 -5.30 12.39
N THR A 68 7.82 -5.25 13.69
CA THR A 68 7.26 -6.42 14.42
C THR A 68 6.01 -6.98 13.73
N SER A 69 5.00 -6.12 13.48
CA SER A 69 3.76 -6.51 12.80
C SER A 69 4.01 -6.99 11.37
N SER A 70 4.95 -6.34 10.67
CA SER A 70 5.36 -6.76 9.33
C SER A 70 6.00 -8.13 9.35
N ARG A 71 6.86 -8.45 10.32
CA ARG A 71 7.48 -9.78 10.47
C ARG A 71 6.48 -10.85 10.91
N THR A 72 5.45 -10.51 11.68
CA THR A 72 4.35 -11.45 11.94
C THR A 72 3.62 -11.85 10.66
N THR A 73 3.56 -10.94 9.68
CA THR A 73 2.91 -11.20 8.39
C THR A 73 3.87 -11.81 7.35
N PHE A 74 5.08 -11.27 7.27
CA PHE A 74 6.13 -11.62 6.34
C PHE A 74 7.41 -11.94 7.13
N PRO A 75 7.52 -13.14 7.73
CA PRO A 75 8.62 -13.46 8.65
C PRO A 75 10.01 -13.26 8.07
N GLN A 76 10.15 -13.52 6.77
CA GLN A 76 11.40 -13.44 6.03
C GLN A 76 11.63 -12.09 5.34
N LEU A 77 10.89 -11.04 5.72
CA LEU A 77 11.12 -9.71 5.15
C LEU A 77 12.54 -9.21 5.43
N VAL A 78 13.08 -8.46 4.49
CA VAL A 78 14.38 -7.79 4.58
C VAL A 78 14.25 -6.30 4.23
N ASN A 79 15.29 -5.52 4.49
CA ASN A 79 15.38 -4.10 4.11
C ASN A 79 14.20 -3.24 4.60
N PHE A 80 13.75 -3.45 5.84
CA PHE A 80 12.73 -2.63 6.46
C PHE A 80 13.23 -1.19 6.62
N ARG A 81 12.50 -0.23 6.07
CA ARG A 81 12.83 1.20 6.08
C ARG A 81 11.57 2.04 5.94
N LEU A 82 11.70 3.36 6.07
CA LEU A 82 10.58 4.28 5.85
C LEU A 82 10.67 4.92 4.46
N GLY A 83 9.52 5.25 3.90
CA GLY A 83 9.41 5.99 2.65
C GLY A 83 8.19 6.89 2.63
N ARG A 84 8.06 7.71 1.60
CA ARG A 84 6.87 8.51 1.31
C ARG A 84 6.32 8.13 -0.06
N VAL A 85 5.00 7.97 -0.13
CA VAL A 85 4.24 7.93 -1.38
C VAL A 85 3.49 9.25 -1.56
N ASN A 86 3.40 9.74 -2.79
CA ASN A 86 2.65 10.96 -3.14
C ASN A 86 1.53 10.64 -4.13
N GLY A 87 0.51 11.50 -4.21
CA GLY A 87 -0.69 11.29 -5.02
C GLY A 87 -1.72 10.34 -4.39
N TYR A 88 -1.49 9.93 -3.15
CA TYR A 88 -2.33 8.97 -2.43
C TYR A 88 -2.77 9.52 -1.08
N ARG A 89 -4.01 9.19 -0.68
CA ARG A 89 -4.58 9.51 0.62
C ARG A 89 -4.82 8.24 1.41
N ARG A 90 -4.38 8.23 2.68
CA ARG A 90 -4.64 7.15 3.63
C ARG A 90 -5.89 7.48 4.45
N LEU A 91 -6.86 6.56 4.51
CA LEU A 91 -8.11 6.80 5.26
C LEU A 91 -8.79 5.54 5.78
N PHE A 92 -9.50 5.68 6.89
CA PHE A 92 -10.38 4.67 7.48
C PHE A 92 -11.76 4.75 6.85
N ARG A 93 -12.15 3.77 6.02
CA ARG A 93 -13.37 3.92 5.19
C ARG A 93 -14.15 2.67 4.82
N HIS A 94 -13.65 1.46 5.06
CA HIS A 94 -14.34 0.23 4.65
C HIS A 94 -14.40 -0.75 5.83
N PRO A 95 -15.47 -1.52 6.00
CA PRO A 95 -15.48 -2.62 6.97
C PRO A 95 -14.54 -3.74 6.54
N ALA A 96 -13.93 -4.42 7.51
CA ALA A 96 -13.19 -5.66 7.26
C ALA A 96 -13.88 -6.81 8.00
N ALA A 97 -14.23 -7.90 7.29
CA ALA A 97 -14.95 -9.04 7.89
C ALA A 97 -14.22 -9.60 9.12
N ILE A 98 -12.89 -9.61 9.06
CA ILE A 98 -12.02 -10.08 10.15
C ILE A 98 -12.23 -9.33 11.48
N PHE A 99 -12.75 -8.09 11.47
CA PHE A 99 -13.06 -7.36 12.70
C PHE A 99 -14.30 -7.91 13.40
N PHE A 100 -15.27 -8.39 12.63
CA PHE A 100 -16.47 -9.03 13.14
C PHE A 100 -16.15 -10.44 13.65
N GLU A 101 -15.42 -11.22 12.86
CA GLU A 101 -14.95 -12.56 13.22
C GLU A 101 -14.14 -12.57 14.53
N ARG A 102 -13.39 -11.50 14.80
CA ARG A 102 -12.58 -11.33 16.01
C ARG A 102 -13.30 -10.65 17.17
N GLY A 103 -14.55 -10.23 16.98
CA GLY A 103 -15.34 -9.55 18.01
C GLY A 103 -14.77 -8.18 18.40
N ILE A 104 -14.14 -7.46 17.47
CA ILE A 104 -13.60 -6.11 17.69
C ILE A 104 -14.37 -5.01 16.94
N ALA A 105 -15.23 -5.40 15.98
CA ALA A 105 -16.17 -4.50 15.33
C ALA A 105 -17.27 -4.05 16.30
N ARG A 106 -17.74 -2.80 16.15
CA ARG A 106 -18.89 -2.24 16.88
C ARG A 106 -19.92 -1.65 15.89
N PRO A 107 -20.79 -2.50 15.30
CA PRO A 107 -21.73 -2.09 14.26
C PRO A 107 -22.70 -0.98 14.67
N GLU A 108 -23.09 -0.97 15.94
CA GLU A 108 -24.09 -0.08 16.55
C GLU A 108 -23.63 1.38 16.56
N THR A 109 -22.32 1.59 16.67
CA THR A 109 -21.67 2.89 16.60
C THR A 109 -20.96 3.14 15.28
N LYS A 110 -21.08 2.22 14.31
CA LYS A 110 -20.35 2.20 13.03
C LYS A 110 -18.81 2.24 13.17
N GLU A 111 -18.30 1.87 14.33
CA GLU A 111 -16.87 1.75 14.66
C GLU A 111 -16.32 0.43 14.09
N ILE A 112 -16.35 0.32 12.76
CA ILE A 112 -16.09 -0.92 12.02
C ILE A 112 -15.07 -0.76 10.88
N SER A 113 -14.60 0.46 10.60
CA SER A 113 -13.71 0.66 9.45
C SER A 113 -12.27 0.24 9.72
N SER A 114 -11.69 -0.36 8.68
CA SER A 114 -10.28 -0.63 8.47
C SER A 114 -9.64 0.47 7.63
N LEU A 115 -8.33 0.40 7.48
CA LEU A 115 -7.48 1.40 6.85
C LEU A 115 -7.23 1.04 5.40
N SER A 116 -7.34 2.04 4.52
CA SER A 116 -7.15 1.89 3.09
C SER A 116 -6.40 3.09 2.52
N VAL A 117 -6.02 2.98 1.25
CA VAL A 117 -5.40 4.05 0.48
C VAL A 117 -6.21 4.29 -0.78
N GLU A 118 -6.46 5.56 -1.14
CA GLU A 118 -7.03 5.93 -2.43
C GLU A 118 -6.06 6.79 -3.23
N TYR A 119 -6.14 6.69 -4.55
CA TYR A 119 -5.50 7.65 -5.43
C TYR A 119 -6.35 8.92 -5.50
N VAL A 120 -5.71 10.09 -5.46
CA VAL A 120 -6.44 11.37 -5.40
C VAL A 120 -6.68 11.99 -6.78
N GLY A 121 -6.16 11.39 -7.86
CA GLY A 121 -6.40 11.86 -9.23
C GLY A 121 -5.49 13.02 -9.66
N GLU A 122 -5.72 13.54 -10.87
CA GLU A 122 -4.94 14.64 -11.49
C GLU A 122 -5.09 16.02 -10.80
N GLY A 123 -5.81 16.10 -9.67
CA GLY A 123 -5.94 17.29 -8.83
C GLY A 123 -5.06 17.29 -7.58
N ALA A 124 -4.28 16.23 -7.33
CA ALA A 124 -3.34 16.21 -6.23
C ALA A 124 -2.27 17.29 -6.45
N THR A 125 -2.07 18.18 -5.48
CA THR A 125 -1.09 19.28 -5.54
C THR A 125 0.37 18.81 -5.53
N GLY A 126 0.64 17.51 -5.74
CA GLY A 126 1.93 16.87 -5.53
C GLY A 126 2.32 16.70 -4.06
N GLU A 127 1.61 17.35 -3.14
CA GLU A 127 1.90 17.35 -1.70
C GLU A 127 1.13 16.27 -0.93
N GLU A 128 -0.07 15.91 -1.39
CA GLU A 128 -0.85 14.83 -0.78
C GLU A 128 -0.11 13.50 -0.88
N GLY A 129 0.07 12.87 0.26
CA GLY A 129 0.89 11.69 0.42
C GLY A 129 0.97 11.30 1.87
N PHE A 130 1.71 10.24 2.15
CA PHE A 130 1.95 9.82 3.52
C PHE A 130 3.24 9.01 3.64
N VAL A 131 3.76 8.98 4.86
CA VAL A 131 4.87 8.12 5.24
C VAL A 131 4.37 6.70 5.48
N CYS A 132 5.11 5.76 4.90
CA CYS A 132 4.88 4.33 4.90
C CYS A 132 6.15 3.59 5.32
N SER A 133 6.01 2.31 5.63
CA SER A 133 7.13 1.37 5.66
C SER A 133 7.34 0.77 4.28
N LEU A 134 8.58 0.47 3.98
CA LEU A 134 9.04 -0.24 2.80
C LEU A 134 9.82 -1.46 3.28
N PHE A 135 9.55 -2.62 2.73
CA PHE A 135 10.31 -3.83 3.01
C PHE A 135 10.22 -4.80 1.85
N ASP A 136 11.24 -5.63 1.70
CA ASP A 136 11.34 -6.54 0.56
C ASP A 136 10.94 -7.95 0.99
N VAL A 137 10.06 -8.56 0.20
CA VAL A 137 9.69 -9.97 0.34
C VAL A 137 10.41 -10.76 -0.74
N MET A 138 11.31 -11.63 -0.31
CA MET A 138 12.00 -12.56 -1.19
C MET A 138 11.04 -13.70 -1.54
N HIS A 139 10.86 -13.99 -2.83
CA HIS A 139 9.93 -15.02 -3.32
C HIS A 139 8.47 -14.74 -2.95
N PHE A 140 7.95 -13.61 -3.42
CA PHE A 140 6.57 -13.19 -3.23
C PHE A 140 5.58 -14.29 -3.66
N ASN A 141 4.71 -14.72 -2.75
CA ASN A 141 3.62 -15.64 -3.04
C ASN A 141 2.34 -14.83 -3.27
N LEU A 142 1.86 -14.82 -4.51
CA LEU A 142 0.66 -14.07 -4.87
C LEU A 142 -0.59 -14.59 -4.14
N GLN A 143 -0.78 -15.91 -4.03
CA GLN A 143 -2.02 -16.45 -3.47
C GLN A 143 -2.16 -16.09 -1.99
N ASP A 144 -1.10 -16.29 -1.21
CA ASP A 144 -1.09 -15.93 0.22
C ASP A 144 -1.37 -14.43 0.43
N PHE A 145 -0.88 -13.60 -0.50
CA PHE A 145 -1.12 -12.16 -0.46
C PHE A 145 -2.56 -11.80 -0.83
N LEU A 146 -3.12 -12.42 -1.87
CA LEU A 146 -4.51 -12.22 -2.29
C LEU A 146 -5.51 -12.66 -1.21
N ASP A 147 -5.30 -13.84 -0.62
CA ASP A 147 -6.19 -14.36 0.43
C ASP A 147 -6.17 -13.49 1.69
N ARG A 148 -5.04 -12.84 1.96
CA ARG A 148 -4.88 -11.95 3.10
C ARG A 148 -5.53 -10.58 2.86
N GLU A 149 -5.30 -10.01 1.68
CA GLU A 149 -5.67 -8.64 1.31
C GLU A 149 -6.89 -8.66 0.36
N GLU A 150 -7.81 -9.58 0.62
CA GLU A 150 -8.90 -10.00 -0.28
C GLU A 150 -9.82 -8.86 -0.70
N GLU A 151 -9.99 -7.86 0.16
CA GLU A 151 -10.86 -6.71 -0.05
C GLU A 151 -10.23 -5.64 -0.96
N PHE A 152 -8.92 -5.69 -1.23
CA PHE A 152 -8.19 -4.60 -1.89
C PHE A 152 -7.90 -4.82 -3.37
N ALA A 153 -7.87 -3.75 -4.15
CA ALA A 153 -7.09 -3.72 -5.38
C ALA A 153 -5.59 -3.56 -5.05
N PHE A 154 -4.73 -3.60 -6.07
CA PHE A 154 -3.29 -3.43 -5.88
C PHE A 154 -2.71 -2.48 -6.92
N THR A 155 -1.66 -1.77 -6.58
CA THR A 155 -0.96 -0.87 -7.50
C THR A 155 0.55 -0.87 -7.23
N MET A 156 1.34 -0.59 -8.27
CA MET A 156 2.76 -0.28 -8.11
C MET A 156 2.92 1.22 -7.87
N ALA A 157 3.00 1.63 -6.61
CA ALA A 157 3.15 3.04 -6.26
C ALA A 157 4.63 3.45 -6.25
N GLU A 158 4.90 4.65 -6.75
CA GLU A 158 6.21 5.28 -6.63
C GLU A 158 6.41 5.75 -5.19
N PHE A 159 7.60 5.48 -4.66
CA PHE A 159 8.01 5.94 -3.34
C PHE A 159 9.35 6.67 -3.40
N THR A 160 9.60 7.51 -2.41
CA THR A 160 10.91 8.05 -2.07
C THR A 160 11.29 7.57 -0.67
N GLU A 161 12.44 6.93 -0.52
CA GLU A 161 12.94 6.49 0.79
C GLU A 161 13.23 7.70 1.68
N LEU A 162 12.91 7.59 2.97
CA LEU A 162 13.30 8.58 3.96
C LEU A 162 14.71 8.29 4.45
N GLY A 163 15.62 9.26 4.31
CA GLY A 163 17.02 9.14 4.71
C GLY A 163 17.95 9.88 3.76
N GLU A 164 19.25 9.59 3.83
CA GLU A 164 20.23 10.20 2.94
C GLU A 164 20.13 9.60 1.52
N GLY A 165 19.89 10.47 0.52
CA GLY A 165 20.04 10.14 -0.89
C GLY A 165 18.77 9.98 -1.72
N ASP A 166 17.59 10.37 -1.21
CA ASP A 166 16.30 10.43 -1.94
C ASP A 166 16.08 9.29 -2.94
N LYS A 167 16.36 8.05 -2.51
CA LYS A 167 16.25 6.88 -3.39
C LYS A 167 14.81 6.69 -3.77
N ARG A 168 14.54 6.69 -5.07
CA ARG A 168 13.21 6.47 -5.63
C ARG A 168 13.06 5.03 -6.08
N GLY A 169 11.87 4.49 -5.92
CA GLY A 169 11.53 3.13 -6.33
C GLY A 169 10.03 2.96 -6.56
N LYS A 170 9.64 1.73 -6.89
CA LYS A 170 8.25 1.32 -6.99
C LYS A 170 8.00 0.14 -6.06
N GLY A 171 6.87 0.15 -5.36
CA GLY A 171 6.48 -0.92 -4.45
C GLY A 171 5.01 -1.29 -4.61
N LEU A 172 4.70 -2.55 -4.32
CA LEU A 172 3.33 -3.06 -4.34
C LEU A 172 2.57 -2.53 -3.11
N MET A 173 1.41 -1.95 -3.34
CA MET A 173 0.56 -1.34 -2.31
C MET A 173 -0.89 -1.78 -2.50
N CYS A 174 -1.58 -2.10 -1.39
CA CYS A 174 -3.02 -2.28 -1.38
C CYS A 174 -3.72 -0.94 -1.67
N LEU A 175 -4.73 -0.98 -2.54
CA LEU A 175 -5.48 0.17 -3.00
C LEU A 175 -6.98 -0.09 -2.76
N ALA A 176 -7.69 0.94 -2.30
CA ALA A 176 -9.13 0.89 -2.22
C ALA A 176 -9.74 0.63 -3.61
N THR A 177 -10.87 -0.06 -3.63
CA THR A 177 -11.51 -0.50 -4.87
C THR A 177 -13.03 -0.34 -4.80
N THR A 178 -13.77 -1.09 -5.60
CA THR A 178 -15.23 -1.15 -5.66
C THR A 178 -15.72 -2.55 -5.30
N ASP A 179 -16.99 -2.67 -4.93
CA ASP A 179 -17.59 -3.99 -4.68
C ASP A 179 -17.61 -4.85 -5.95
N ALA A 180 -17.81 -4.23 -7.12
CA ALA A 180 -17.75 -4.90 -8.42
C ALA A 180 -16.39 -5.58 -8.66
N HIS A 181 -15.28 -4.92 -8.30
CA HIS A 181 -13.94 -5.48 -8.42
C HIS A 181 -13.72 -6.69 -7.50
N VAL A 182 -14.24 -6.62 -6.26
CA VAL A 182 -14.17 -7.74 -5.32
C VAL A 182 -14.98 -8.93 -5.84
N GLU A 183 -16.18 -8.69 -6.36
CA GLU A 183 -17.06 -9.72 -6.94
C GLU A 183 -16.49 -10.33 -8.23
N ASP A 184 -15.78 -9.54 -9.04
CA ASP A 184 -15.06 -10.04 -10.23
C ASP A 184 -13.94 -11.01 -9.83
N ARG A 185 -13.14 -10.64 -8.82
CA ARG A 185 -12.03 -11.48 -8.35
C ARG A 185 -12.48 -12.77 -7.67
N TRP A 186 -13.46 -12.69 -6.77
CA TRP A 186 -13.84 -13.80 -5.88
C TRP A 186 -15.12 -14.52 -6.29
N GLY A 187 -15.78 -14.03 -7.34
CA GLY A 187 -16.97 -14.60 -7.95
C GLY A 187 -18.27 -14.14 -7.31
N LYS A 188 -19.28 -13.90 -8.17
CA LYS A 188 -20.59 -13.33 -7.84
C LYS A 188 -21.20 -13.85 -6.53
N GLY A 189 -21.68 -12.91 -5.72
CA GLY A 189 -22.27 -13.14 -4.40
C GLY A 189 -21.24 -13.34 -3.29
N TYR A 190 -19.95 -13.11 -3.54
CA TYR A 190 -18.90 -13.24 -2.53
C TYR A 190 -19.16 -12.32 -1.34
N ILE A 191 -19.50 -11.04 -1.58
CA ILE A 191 -19.75 -10.07 -0.52
C ILE A 191 -20.93 -10.53 0.32
N LYS A 192 -22.02 -10.96 -0.32
CA LYS A 192 -23.19 -11.49 0.40
C LYS A 192 -22.83 -12.71 1.26
N ARG A 193 -22.01 -13.64 0.76
CA ARG A 193 -21.61 -14.85 1.50
C ARG A 193 -20.72 -14.50 2.71
N LYS A 194 -19.73 -13.62 2.53
CA LYS A 194 -18.71 -13.34 3.54
C LYS A 194 -19.09 -12.21 4.51
N TYR A 195 -19.69 -11.14 3.99
CA TYR A 195 -20.03 -9.94 4.75
C TYR A 195 -21.52 -9.89 5.15
N GLY A 196 -22.40 -10.55 4.39
CA GLY A 196 -23.83 -10.58 4.67
C GLY A 196 -24.20 -11.21 6.02
N VAL A 197 -23.39 -12.17 6.51
CA VAL A 197 -23.55 -12.76 7.85
C VAL A 197 -23.34 -11.74 8.98
N HIS A 198 -22.72 -10.61 8.67
CA HIS A 198 -22.49 -9.48 9.58
C HIS A 198 -23.45 -8.31 9.33
N GLY A 199 -24.47 -8.50 8.47
CA GLY A 199 -25.45 -7.47 8.11
C GLY A 199 -24.90 -6.43 7.12
N LEU A 200 -23.80 -6.72 6.43
CA LEU A 200 -23.18 -5.83 5.46
C LEU A 200 -23.45 -6.30 4.03
N ASN A 201 -23.86 -5.39 3.15
CA ASN A 201 -24.08 -5.68 1.73
C ASN A 201 -22.98 -5.10 0.82
N SER A 202 -22.05 -4.34 1.40
CA SER A 202 -21.01 -3.61 0.69
C SER A 202 -19.73 -3.56 1.52
N ILE A 203 -18.58 -3.62 0.85
CA ILE A 203 -17.27 -3.34 1.44
C ILE A 203 -16.84 -1.92 1.07
N TRP A 204 -17.16 -1.45 -0.13
CA TRP A 204 -16.65 -0.18 -0.66
C TRP A 204 -17.72 0.83 -1.02
N ASP A 205 -18.71 0.44 -1.83
CA ASP A 205 -19.55 1.39 -2.57
C ASP A 205 -20.54 2.16 -1.67
N GLU A 206 -20.98 1.56 -0.56
CA GLU A 206 -21.88 2.21 0.41
C GLU A 206 -21.13 3.06 1.45
N TRP A 207 -19.80 3.02 1.48
CA TRP A 207 -18.97 3.62 2.55
C TRP A 207 -18.26 4.91 2.11
N GLY A 208 -19.04 5.79 1.48
CA GLY A 208 -18.60 7.13 1.06
C GLY A 208 -18.43 8.13 2.22
N PRO A 209 -18.11 9.41 1.91
CA PRO A 209 -17.90 10.48 2.89
C PRO A 209 -19.04 10.64 3.91
N GLU A 210 -20.28 10.44 3.47
CA GLU A 210 -21.49 10.66 4.27
C GLU A 210 -21.96 9.40 5.02
N SER A 211 -21.22 8.29 4.92
CA SER A 211 -21.63 7.00 5.51
C SER A 211 -21.63 7.02 7.06
N GLY A 212 -20.84 7.93 7.65
CA GLY A 212 -20.63 8.01 9.09
C GLY A 212 -19.87 6.82 9.66
N ILE A 213 -19.18 6.02 8.82
CA ILE A 213 -18.33 4.93 9.29
C ILE A 213 -17.12 5.49 10.05
N LEU A 214 -16.82 4.86 11.18
CA LEU A 214 -15.74 5.27 12.09
C LEU A 214 -14.68 4.16 12.19
N PRO A 215 -13.42 4.52 12.54
CA PRO A 215 -12.36 3.53 12.74
C PRO A 215 -12.76 2.51 13.80
N CYS A 216 -12.47 1.23 13.56
CA CYS A 216 -12.51 0.23 14.64
C CYS A 216 -11.50 0.65 15.73
N PRO A 217 -11.91 0.90 17.00
CA PRO A 217 -11.05 1.45 18.03
C PRO A 217 -9.81 0.61 18.32
N VAL A 218 -9.99 -0.72 18.40
CA VAL A 218 -8.88 -1.67 18.62
C VAL A 218 -7.86 -1.58 17.48
N TYR A 219 -8.33 -1.55 16.24
CA TYR A 219 -7.45 -1.50 15.08
C TYR A 219 -6.77 -0.13 14.91
N LEU A 220 -7.51 0.97 15.10
CA LEU A 220 -6.96 2.32 15.08
C LEU A 220 -5.84 2.45 16.13
N ARG A 221 -6.10 2.04 17.37
CA ARG A 221 -5.07 2.02 18.43
C ARG A 221 -3.84 1.24 17.98
N HIS A 222 -4.02 0.04 17.43
CA HIS A 222 -2.92 -0.79 16.96
C HIS A 222 -2.06 -0.08 15.89
N CYS A 223 -2.69 0.56 14.90
CA CYS A 223 -2.00 1.32 13.86
C CYS A 223 -1.25 2.54 14.43
N VAL A 224 -1.86 3.30 15.35
CA VAL A 224 -1.22 4.44 16.02
C VAL A 224 0.03 3.99 16.77
N LEU A 225 -0.05 2.87 17.51
CA LEU A 225 1.08 2.30 18.23
C LEU A 225 2.16 1.78 17.28
N SER A 226 1.77 1.15 16.17
CA SER A 226 2.71 0.71 15.13
C SER A 226 3.47 1.87 14.51
N ALA A 227 2.79 2.99 14.23
CA ALA A 227 3.44 4.21 13.74
C ALA A 227 4.37 4.83 14.81
N ARG A 228 3.95 4.87 16.07
CA ARG A 228 4.74 5.41 17.19
C ARG A 228 6.03 4.62 17.45
N LYS A 229 6.03 3.31 17.23
CA LYS A 229 7.23 2.46 17.38
C LYS A 229 8.39 2.84 16.44
N GLN A 230 8.10 3.51 15.33
CA GLN A 230 9.13 4.04 14.42
C GLN A 230 9.82 5.31 14.95
N GLY A 231 9.40 5.80 16.11
CA GLY A 231 9.93 6.99 16.76
C GLY A 231 8.77 7.87 17.24
N GLN A 232 8.75 8.13 18.55
CA GLN A 232 7.91 9.19 19.10
C GLN A 232 8.37 10.51 18.46
N ASP A 233 7.42 11.25 17.86
CA ASP A 233 7.66 12.45 17.05
C ASP A 233 8.37 12.23 15.70
N GLY A 234 8.60 10.97 15.32
CA GLY A 234 9.18 10.60 14.03
C GLY A 234 8.26 10.90 12.83
N PRO A 235 8.80 10.85 11.60
CA PRO A 235 8.03 11.16 10.39
C PRO A 235 6.84 10.22 10.18
N ALA A 236 6.99 8.92 10.47
CA ALA A 236 5.89 7.95 10.36
C ALA A 236 4.74 8.24 11.33
N PHE A 237 5.06 8.57 12.59
CA PHE A 237 4.06 8.88 13.60
C PHE A 237 3.31 10.18 13.29
N ARG A 238 4.03 11.26 12.96
CA ARG A 238 3.42 12.55 12.57
C ARG A 238 2.54 12.40 11.32
N SER A 239 3.03 11.70 10.31
CA SER A 239 2.27 11.39 9.10
C SER A 239 1.01 10.57 9.42
N PHE A 240 1.11 9.56 10.28
CA PHE A 240 -0.05 8.76 10.65
C PHE A 240 -1.16 9.59 11.29
N LEU A 241 -0.80 10.53 12.16
CA LEU A 241 -1.79 11.39 12.81
C LEU A 241 -2.39 12.45 11.87
N ARG A 242 -1.57 13.05 11.00
CA ARG A 242 -1.95 14.26 10.23
C ARG A 242 -2.30 14.02 8.77
N GLU A 243 -1.80 12.94 8.19
CA GLU A 243 -2.00 12.58 6.78
C GLU A 243 -2.85 11.30 6.65
N THR A 244 -3.53 10.91 7.74
CA THR A 244 -4.57 9.86 7.73
C THR A 244 -5.90 10.47 8.11
N PHE A 245 -6.93 10.11 7.35
CA PHE A 245 -8.26 10.72 7.49
C PHE A 245 -9.33 9.69 7.85
N LEU A 246 -10.48 10.18 8.31
CA LEU A 246 -11.72 9.42 8.34
C LEU A 246 -12.33 9.31 6.94
N ALA A 247 -13.44 8.56 6.81
CA ALA A 247 -14.15 8.39 5.55
C ALA A 247 -14.59 9.72 4.91
N ASP A 248 -14.80 10.76 5.73
CA ASP A 248 -15.15 12.12 5.31
C ASP A 248 -14.03 12.85 4.54
N ARG A 249 -12.81 12.28 4.50
CA ARG A 249 -11.59 12.83 3.86
C ARG A 249 -11.17 14.19 4.39
N LYS A 250 -11.65 14.57 5.57
CA LYS A 250 -11.42 15.90 6.19
C LYS A 250 -10.87 15.75 7.59
N THR A 251 -11.51 14.94 8.42
CA THR A 251 -11.11 14.77 9.80
C THR A 251 -9.86 13.90 9.85
N THR A 252 -8.77 14.45 10.38
CA THR A 252 -7.52 13.73 10.60
C THR A 252 -7.63 12.78 11.79
N ILE A 253 -6.73 11.80 11.87
CA ILE A 253 -6.62 10.94 13.06
C ILE A 253 -6.21 11.73 14.30
N GLU A 254 -5.40 12.77 14.18
CA GLU A 254 -5.06 13.69 15.28
C GLU A 254 -6.32 14.31 15.88
N GLU A 255 -7.19 14.89 15.05
CA GLU A 255 -8.45 15.50 15.48
C GLU A 255 -9.44 14.47 16.03
N HIS A 256 -9.52 13.29 15.41
CA HIS A 256 -10.41 12.23 15.87
C HIS A 256 -10.00 11.74 17.27
N LEU A 257 -8.71 11.48 17.51
CA LEU A 257 -8.19 11.05 18.80
C LEU A 257 -8.30 12.15 19.87
N ALA A 258 -8.20 13.42 19.50
CA ALA A 258 -8.45 14.53 20.42
C ALA A 258 -9.90 14.53 20.94
N ARG A 259 -10.87 14.14 20.10
CA ARG A 259 -12.30 13.99 20.48
C ARG A 259 -12.59 12.65 21.16
N ARG A 260 -11.80 11.62 20.88
CA ARG A 260 -11.97 10.23 21.37
C ARG A 260 -10.67 9.67 21.97
N PRO A 261 -10.14 10.26 23.06
CA PRO A 261 -8.90 9.80 23.67
C PRO A 261 -9.02 8.39 24.28
N ASP A 262 -10.24 7.92 24.54
CA ASP A 262 -10.55 6.56 25.00
C ASP A 262 -10.07 5.46 24.05
N ILE A 263 -9.92 5.76 22.75
CA ILE A 263 -9.44 4.82 21.75
C ILE A 263 -8.03 4.32 22.10
N LEU A 264 -7.15 5.18 22.59
CA LEU A 264 -5.78 4.78 22.97
C LEU A 264 -5.72 3.87 24.20
N GLN A 265 -6.82 3.81 24.97
CA GLN A 265 -7.00 2.91 26.10
C GLN A 265 -7.77 1.63 25.74
N THR A 266 -8.24 1.50 24.48
CA THR A 266 -9.05 0.36 24.06
C THR A 266 -8.18 -0.87 23.86
N ASN A 267 -8.21 -1.79 24.82
CA ASN A 267 -7.49 -3.05 24.70
C ASN A 267 -8.22 -4.04 23.78
N PRO A 268 -7.49 -4.82 22.97
CA PRO A 268 -8.07 -5.94 22.26
C PRO A 268 -8.62 -7.01 23.22
N PRO A 269 -9.63 -7.79 22.79
CA PRO A 269 -10.02 -9.01 23.50
C PRO A 269 -8.81 -9.94 23.72
N PRO A 270 -8.79 -10.73 24.82
CA PRO A 270 -7.64 -11.59 25.15
C PRO A 270 -7.22 -12.52 24.00
N SER A 271 -8.19 -13.06 23.25
CA SER A 271 -8.00 -13.97 22.11
C SER A 271 -7.18 -13.37 20.96
N VAL A 272 -7.11 -12.04 20.85
CA VAL A 272 -6.41 -11.34 19.76
C VAL A 272 -5.40 -10.32 20.27
N SER A 273 -5.06 -10.38 21.57
CA SER A 273 -4.14 -9.46 22.23
C SER A 273 -2.74 -9.45 21.61
N GLY A 274 -2.18 -10.62 21.30
CA GLY A 274 -0.88 -10.73 20.62
C GLY A 274 -0.84 -10.15 19.21
N ARG A 275 -2.00 -9.89 18.58
CA ARG A 275 -2.11 -9.36 17.23
C ARG A 275 -2.40 -7.85 17.18
N TYR A 276 -3.03 -7.30 18.22
CA TYR A 276 -3.46 -5.89 18.28
C TYR A 276 -2.87 -5.12 19.48
N SER A 277 -1.78 -5.60 20.07
CA SER A 277 -1.10 -4.95 21.20
C SER A 277 -0.37 -3.66 20.81
N GLY A 278 -0.18 -3.43 19.50
CA GLY A 278 0.64 -2.34 18.97
C GLY A 278 2.05 -2.83 18.76
#